data_AF-A0A970U784-F1
#
_entry.id   AF-A0A970U784-F1
#
_cell.length_a   1.000
_cell.length_b   1.000
_cell.length_c   1.000
_cell.angle_alpha   90.00
_cell.angle_beta   90.00
_cell.angle_gamma   90.00
#
_symmetry.space_group_name_H-M   'P 1'
#
loop_
_entity.id
_entity.type
_entity.pdbx_description
1 polymer ?
#
loop_
_entity_poly.entity_id
_entity_poly.type
_entity_poly.pdbx_seq_one_letter_code
_entity_poly.pdbx_strand_id
1 'polypeptide(L)'
;MNAIVSKLKESLFSVLPITAIVILLHFTLTPISVPELIRFIIGSVLIVVGLTVFLLGVDICITPIGKTVGGAIVKFNKVWIVVVAGLALGFFISIAEPDLHIFAGQVQAVTSGLISKNILVVVVSVGVAILISIGLARIVYSFPLHIMLFILYGVILVLALFSSPEFLAFSFDASGATTGALTVPFILALAAGVSNLKKNSKSSENDSFGLVGIASGGAIVAVLFMSVVSKSDKITGTLQSATSSSESIFLPFLEKLPVIAVEVLIALSPILIFFLIFQYASMKMPWTTVRKILFGALFTFLGLVAFLLGVNAGFMSVGSDVGFKLASMDNKLYLIVVSFIIGLVTILAEPAVSVLTHQVEDVTSGYVKRKLVMATLSLGVASAITMSVLRILVPQISLWHFLLPGYIISIAMTFFVPSLFVGIAFDSGGVASGPMTATFILAFTQGAAGATQGADVVADGFGVIALVAMTPLIALQILGLIYKIKTKRQEIKNDT
;
A
#
# COMPACT_ATOMS: atom_id res chain seq x y z
N MET A 1 21.93 16.43 -9.02
CA MET A 1 20.98 15.73 -9.93
C MET A 1 19.66 16.50 -9.84
N ASN A 2 19.11 16.98 -10.96
CA ASN A 2 17.84 17.73 -10.96
C ASN A 2 16.75 16.88 -10.30
N ALA A 3 15.98 17.42 -9.36
CA ALA A 3 14.95 16.67 -8.61
C ALA A 3 13.99 15.90 -9.53
N ILE A 4 13.63 16.52 -10.67
CA ILE A 4 12.82 15.91 -11.72
C ILE A 4 13.45 14.65 -12.29
N VAL A 5 14.76 14.66 -12.56
CA VAL A 5 15.49 13.51 -13.12
C VAL A 5 15.54 12.37 -12.10
N SER A 6 15.67 12.67 -10.81
CA SER A 6 15.59 11.64 -9.76
C SER A 6 14.21 10.99 -9.72
N LYS A 7 13.13 11.80 -9.71
CA LYS A 7 11.75 11.29 -9.68
C LYS A 7 11.34 10.56 -10.95
N LEU A 8 11.84 11.01 -12.11
CA LEU A 8 11.64 10.30 -13.37
C LEU A 8 12.33 8.95 -13.35
N LYS A 9 13.57 8.89 -12.82
CA LYS A 9 14.30 7.64 -12.65
C LYS A 9 13.55 6.71 -11.70
N GLU A 10 13.13 7.18 -10.53
CA GLU A 10 12.30 6.42 -9.58
C GLU A 10 11.07 5.82 -10.28
N SER A 11 10.30 6.65 -10.97
CA SER A 11 9.06 6.23 -11.67
C SER A 11 9.33 5.24 -12.81
N LEU A 12 10.40 5.45 -13.59
CA LEU A 12 10.82 4.52 -14.64
C LEU A 12 11.19 3.15 -14.06
N PHE A 13 11.96 3.12 -12.96
CA PHE A 13 12.34 1.86 -12.32
C PHE A 13 11.13 1.13 -11.73
N SER A 14 10.06 1.84 -11.34
CA SER A 14 8.82 1.24 -10.86
C SER A 14 7.98 0.57 -11.95
N VAL A 15 7.86 1.20 -13.12
CA VAL A 15 6.89 0.79 -14.15
C VAL A 15 7.52 -0.04 -15.26
N LEU A 16 8.76 0.28 -15.64
CA LEU A 16 9.43 -0.33 -16.80
C LEU A 16 9.64 -1.84 -16.63
N PRO A 17 10.04 -2.37 -15.45
CA PRO A 17 10.25 -3.81 -15.31
C PRO A 17 8.97 -4.63 -15.54
N ILE A 18 7.82 -4.17 -15.03
CA ILE A 18 6.52 -4.82 -15.28
C ILE A 18 6.13 -4.66 -16.75
N THR A 19 6.34 -3.48 -17.33
CA THR A 19 6.09 -3.24 -18.76
C THR A 19 6.93 -4.17 -19.64
N ALA A 20 8.20 -4.38 -19.30
CA ALA A 20 9.09 -5.29 -20.03
C ALA A 20 8.64 -6.75 -19.92
N ILE A 21 8.20 -7.19 -18.74
CA ILE A 21 7.63 -8.54 -18.55
C ILE A 21 6.40 -8.72 -19.43
N VAL A 22 5.47 -7.75 -19.43
CA VAL A 22 4.25 -7.83 -20.25
C VAL A 22 4.56 -7.87 -21.74
N ILE A 23 5.51 -7.05 -22.22
CA ILE A 23 5.94 -7.07 -23.63
C ILE A 23 6.58 -8.42 -23.98
N LEU A 24 7.43 -8.97 -23.11
CA LEU A 24 8.02 -10.28 -23.32
C LEU A 24 6.95 -11.37 -23.40
N LEU A 25 5.98 -11.35 -22.48
CA LEU A 25 4.86 -12.29 -22.47
C LEU A 25 3.98 -12.15 -23.71
N HIS A 26 3.74 -10.93 -24.20
CA HIS A 26 3.00 -10.67 -25.44
C HIS A 26 3.61 -11.39 -26.64
N PHE A 27 4.94 -11.39 -26.78
CA PHE A 27 5.63 -12.05 -27.90
C PHE A 27 5.84 -13.56 -27.72
N THR A 28 5.61 -14.11 -26.52
CA THR A 28 5.98 -15.50 -26.21
C THR A 28 4.80 -16.36 -25.79
N LEU A 29 4.07 -15.96 -24.74
CA LEU A 29 3.08 -16.80 -24.06
C LEU A 29 1.65 -16.29 -24.23
N THR A 30 1.44 -14.98 -24.06
CA THR A 30 0.10 -14.39 -24.00
C THR A 30 -0.04 -13.27 -25.04
N PRO A 31 -0.20 -13.59 -26.34
CA PRO A 31 -0.43 -12.58 -27.36
C PRO A 31 -1.69 -11.77 -27.03
N ILE A 32 -1.57 -10.45 -27.07
CA ILE A 32 -2.61 -9.47 -26.72
C ILE A 32 -3.03 -8.76 -28.01
N SER A 33 -4.28 -8.27 -28.10
CA SER A 33 -4.71 -7.53 -29.29
C SER A 33 -3.87 -6.25 -29.48
N VAL A 34 -3.68 -5.83 -30.72
CA VAL A 34 -2.90 -4.61 -31.04
C VAL A 34 -3.48 -3.37 -30.34
N PRO A 35 -4.82 -3.14 -30.31
CA PRO A 35 -5.38 -2.00 -29.59
C PRO A 35 -5.07 -2.01 -28.08
N GLU A 36 -5.15 -3.17 -27.43
CA GLU A 36 -4.81 -3.33 -26.00
C GLU A 36 -3.31 -3.10 -25.75
N LEU A 37 -2.43 -3.59 -26.62
CA LEU A 37 -0.99 -3.33 -26.50
C LEU A 37 -0.67 -1.84 -26.62
N ILE A 38 -1.29 -1.13 -27.57
CA ILE A 38 -1.09 0.32 -27.73
C ILE A 38 -1.63 1.07 -26.50
N ARG A 39 -2.83 0.72 -26.01
CA ARG A 39 -3.39 1.27 -24.77
C ARG A 39 -2.46 1.03 -23.58
N PHE A 40 -1.87 -0.15 -23.48
CA PHE A 40 -0.91 -0.49 -22.44
C PHE A 40 0.34 0.38 -22.51
N ILE A 41 0.94 0.56 -23.70
CA ILE A 41 2.12 1.41 -23.87
C ILE A 41 1.80 2.87 -23.53
N ILE A 42 0.68 3.41 -24.02
CA ILE A 42 0.22 4.77 -23.68
C ILE A 42 -0.02 4.87 -22.17
N GLY A 43 -0.68 3.86 -21.58
CA GLY A 43 -0.92 3.76 -20.14
C GLY A 43 0.37 3.76 -19.34
N SER A 44 1.35 2.93 -19.68
CA SER A 44 2.66 2.88 -19.02
C SER A 44 3.40 4.21 -19.10
N VAL A 45 3.36 4.91 -20.24
CA VAL A 45 3.94 6.25 -20.38
C VAL A 45 3.23 7.26 -19.46
N LEU A 46 1.89 7.25 -19.44
CA LEU A 46 1.10 8.09 -18.55
C LEU A 46 1.36 7.81 -17.07
N ILE A 47 1.56 6.55 -16.69
CA ILE A 47 1.92 6.17 -15.32
C ILE A 47 3.30 6.72 -14.97
N VAL A 48 4.32 6.55 -15.82
CA VAL A 48 5.67 7.08 -15.56
C VAL A 48 5.65 8.59 -15.40
N VAL A 49 5.02 9.31 -16.33
CA VAL A 49 4.93 10.77 -16.31
C VAL A 49 4.08 11.23 -15.12
N GLY A 50 2.91 10.62 -14.94
CA GLY A 50 1.96 10.93 -13.88
C GLY A 50 2.55 10.73 -12.49
N LEU A 51 3.17 9.58 -12.24
CA LEU A 51 3.82 9.27 -10.96
C LEU A 51 5.01 10.20 -10.70
N THR A 52 5.79 10.56 -11.73
CA THR A 52 6.88 11.55 -11.60
C THR A 52 6.35 12.91 -11.15
N VAL A 53 5.35 13.43 -11.85
CA VAL A 53 4.73 14.74 -11.58
C VAL A 53 4.02 14.73 -10.22
N PHE A 54 3.36 13.63 -9.89
CA PHE A 54 2.68 13.42 -8.61
C PHE A 54 3.66 13.44 -7.45
N LEU A 55 4.73 12.63 -7.48
CA LEU A 55 5.73 12.58 -6.41
C LEU A 55 6.43 13.94 -6.22
N LEU A 56 6.72 14.66 -7.30
CA LEU A 56 7.23 16.03 -7.23
C LEU A 56 6.22 16.97 -6.54
N GLY A 57 4.93 16.87 -6.88
CA GLY A 57 3.87 17.62 -6.23
C GLY A 57 3.77 17.31 -4.73
N VAL A 58 3.82 16.03 -4.36
CA VAL A 58 3.82 15.55 -2.96
C VAL A 58 5.00 16.14 -2.17
N ASP A 59 6.20 16.13 -2.73
CA ASP A 59 7.40 16.69 -2.08
C ASP A 59 7.31 18.21 -1.87
N ILE A 60 6.63 18.93 -2.76
CA ILE A 60 6.47 20.39 -2.70
C ILE A 60 5.26 20.80 -1.82
N CYS A 61 4.22 19.96 -1.75
CA CYS A 61 2.96 20.26 -1.09
C CYS A 61 2.77 19.47 0.21
N ILE A 62 2.60 18.16 0.13
CA ILE A 62 2.14 17.31 1.22
C ILE A 62 3.22 17.12 2.29
N THR A 63 4.47 16.87 1.88
CA THR A 63 5.59 16.67 2.83
C THR A 63 5.83 17.92 3.70
N PRO A 64 5.89 19.15 3.15
CA PRO A 64 5.98 20.37 3.96
C PRO A 64 4.78 20.61 4.88
N ILE A 65 3.56 20.29 4.41
CA ILE A 65 2.35 20.37 5.24
C ILE A 65 2.52 19.44 6.45
N GLY A 66 2.88 18.18 6.25
CA GLY A 66 3.08 17.21 7.33
C GLY A 66 4.14 17.64 8.35
N LYS A 67 5.33 18.07 7.90
CA LYS A 67 6.41 18.51 8.79
C LYS A 67 6.01 19.74 9.62
N THR A 68 5.41 20.73 8.97
CA THR A 68 5.10 21.99 9.63
C THR A 68 3.90 21.84 10.58
N VAL A 69 2.88 21.09 10.17
CA VAL A 69 1.72 20.80 11.02
C VAL A 69 2.13 19.91 12.19
N GLY A 70 2.93 18.86 11.96
CA GLY A 70 3.51 18.02 13.02
C GLY A 70 4.29 18.83 14.06
N GLY A 71 5.18 19.73 13.61
CA GLY A 71 5.92 20.63 14.50
C GLY A 71 5.07 21.69 15.20
N ALA A 72 3.95 22.12 14.61
CA ALA A 72 3.02 23.05 15.22
C ALA A 72 2.18 22.39 16.32
N ILE A 73 1.67 21.17 16.08
CA ILE A 73 0.94 20.35 17.06
C ILE A 73 1.75 20.17 18.35
N VAL A 74 3.05 19.92 18.18
CA VAL A 74 4.05 19.76 19.24
C VAL A 74 4.11 20.96 20.20
N LYS A 75 3.96 22.20 19.70
CA LYS A 75 4.07 23.41 20.55
C LYS A 75 2.95 23.51 21.60
N PHE A 76 1.82 22.87 21.37
CA PHE A 76 0.67 23.02 22.25
C PHE A 76 0.72 22.11 23.50
N ASN A 77 1.71 21.20 23.60
CA ASN A 77 1.98 20.29 24.73
C ASN A 77 0.73 19.57 25.32
N LYS A 78 -0.35 19.44 24.53
CA LYS A 78 -1.60 18.82 24.95
C LYS A 78 -1.88 17.63 24.03
N VAL A 79 -1.94 16.43 24.61
CA VAL A 79 -2.14 15.17 23.88
C VAL A 79 -3.44 15.19 23.06
N TRP A 80 -4.50 15.81 23.58
CA TRP A 80 -5.76 15.97 22.83
C TRP A 80 -5.59 16.66 21.48
N ILE A 81 -4.67 17.63 21.36
CA ILE A 81 -4.40 18.33 20.10
C ILE A 81 -3.66 17.40 19.12
N VAL A 82 -2.74 16.57 19.62
CA VAL A 82 -2.08 15.51 18.83
C VAL A 82 -3.11 14.51 18.30
N VAL A 83 -4.05 14.09 19.15
CA VAL A 83 -5.11 13.12 18.82
C VAL A 83 -6.05 13.68 17.76
N VAL A 84 -6.59 14.89 17.96
CA VAL A 84 -7.52 15.52 17.02
C VAL A 84 -6.85 15.82 15.68
N ALA A 85 -5.62 16.33 15.71
CA ALA A 85 -4.90 16.61 14.48
C ALA A 85 -4.48 15.33 13.75
N GLY A 86 -4.07 14.28 14.48
CA GLY A 86 -3.80 12.95 13.94
C GLY A 86 -5.03 12.34 13.26
N LEU A 87 -6.21 12.51 13.85
CA LEU A 87 -7.47 12.05 13.27
C LEU A 87 -7.79 12.82 11.97
N ALA A 88 -7.76 14.16 12.00
CA ALA A 88 -8.06 14.96 10.81
C ALA A 88 -7.06 14.70 9.67
N LEU A 89 -5.76 14.72 9.98
CA LEU A 89 -4.70 14.47 8.99
C LEU A 89 -4.74 13.04 8.46
N GLY A 90 -4.92 12.06 9.35
CA GLY A 90 -5.03 10.64 8.98
C GLY A 90 -6.22 10.36 8.05
N PHE A 91 -7.35 11.04 8.28
CA PHE A 91 -8.52 10.93 7.42
C PHE A 91 -8.24 11.51 6.03
N PHE A 92 -7.74 12.76 5.97
CA PHE A 92 -7.54 13.42 4.68
C PHE A 92 -6.41 12.80 3.86
N ILE A 93 -5.32 12.38 4.51
CA ILE A 93 -4.21 11.72 3.81
C ILE A 93 -4.65 10.39 3.21
N SER A 94 -5.45 9.61 3.94
CA SER A 94 -5.99 8.35 3.44
C SER A 94 -6.97 8.56 2.29
N ILE A 95 -7.84 9.58 2.36
CA ILE A 95 -8.73 9.91 1.24
C ILE A 95 -7.96 10.31 -0.01
N ALA A 96 -6.82 10.98 0.14
CA ALA A 96 -5.98 11.39 -0.98
C ALA A 96 -5.09 10.27 -1.53
N GLU A 97 -5.09 9.08 -0.92
CA GLU A 97 -4.25 7.96 -1.35
C GLU A 97 -4.80 7.36 -2.66
N PRO A 98 -4.08 7.45 -3.79
CA PRO A 98 -4.55 6.91 -5.07
C PRO A 98 -4.80 5.41 -5.04
N ASP A 99 -3.96 4.66 -4.33
CA ASP A 99 -4.02 3.21 -4.29
C ASP A 99 -5.33 2.74 -3.66
N LEU A 100 -5.84 3.47 -2.66
CA LEU A 100 -7.15 3.24 -2.05
C LEU A 100 -8.30 3.47 -3.05
N HIS A 101 -8.21 4.50 -3.90
CA HIS A 101 -9.22 4.76 -4.93
C HIS A 101 -9.23 3.70 -6.03
N ILE A 102 -8.05 3.21 -6.43
CA ILE A 102 -7.90 2.12 -7.39
C ILE A 102 -8.51 0.84 -6.80
N PHE A 103 -8.10 0.47 -5.60
CA PHE A 103 -8.61 -0.70 -4.88
C PHE A 103 -10.13 -0.63 -4.74
N ALA A 104 -10.66 0.49 -4.26
CA ALA A 104 -12.09 0.65 -4.07
C ALA A 104 -12.88 0.66 -5.40
N GLY A 105 -12.28 1.14 -6.48
CA GLY A 105 -12.82 1.00 -7.84
C GLY A 105 -12.89 -0.46 -8.29
N GLN A 106 -11.87 -1.27 -8.00
CA GLN A 106 -11.87 -2.70 -8.30
C GLN A 106 -12.91 -3.45 -7.48
N VAL A 107 -13.04 -3.16 -6.19
CA VAL A 107 -14.09 -3.75 -5.35
C VAL A 107 -15.47 -3.40 -5.90
N GLN A 108 -15.72 -2.15 -6.28
CA GLN A 108 -16.99 -1.75 -6.87
C GLN A 108 -17.26 -2.49 -8.18
N ALA A 109 -16.26 -2.64 -9.05
CA ALA A 109 -16.40 -3.32 -10.33
C ALA A 109 -16.72 -4.82 -10.17
N VAL A 110 -15.98 -5.51 -9.31
CA VAL A 110 -16.15 -6.97 -9.09
C VAL A 110 -17.43 -7.29 -8.31
N THR A 111 -17.86 -6.39 -7.41
CA THR A 111 -19.13 -6.55 -6.66
C THR A 111 -20.36 -6.01 -7.39
N SER A 112 -20.24 -5.65 -8.67
CA SER A 112 -21.34 -5.08 -9.47
C SER A 112 -22.03 -3.86 -8.82
N GLY A 113 -21.27 -3.05 -8.08
CA GLY A 113 -21.78 -1.85 -7.41
C GLY A 113 -22.41 -2.06 -6.03
N LEU A 114 -22.45 -3.29 -5.49
CA LEU A 114 -22.95 -3.55 -4.13
C LEU A 114 -22.16 -2.77 -3.08
N ILE A 115 -20.83 -2.70 -3.24
CA ILE A 115 -19.96 -1.87 -2.42
C ILE A 115 -19.54 -0.65 -3.24
N SER A 116 -20.08 0.52 -2.89
CA SER A 116 -19.69 1.78 -3.53
C SER A 116 -18.24 2.15 -3.18
N LYS A 117 -17.47 2.53 -4.20
CA LYS A 117 -16.09 3.06 -4.06
C LYS A 117 -16.02 4.16 -3.01
N ASN A 118 -16.92 5.14 -3.06
CA ASN A 118 -16.89 6.30 -2.16
C ASN A 118 -17.13 5.91 -0.70
N ILE A 119 -18.07 4.98 -0.45
CA ILE A 119 -18.34 4.47 0.91
C ILE A 119 -17.10 3.75 1.43
N LEU A 120 -16.50 2.87 0.61
CA LEU A 120 -15.33 2.11 1.01
C LEU A 120 -14.13 3.03 1.33
N VAL A 121 -13.85 4.02 0.47
CA VAL A 121 -12.80 5.02 0.71
C VAL A 121 -13.03 5.73 2.05
N VAL A 122 -14.24 6.25 2.30
CA VAL A 122 -14.55 6.96 3.55
C VAL A 122 -14.42 6.05 4.77
N VAL A 123 -14.98 4.84 4.72
CA VAL A 123 -14.91 3.86 5.84
C VAL A 123 -13.47 3.53 6.18
N VAL A 124 -12.66 3.21 5.18
CA VAL A 124 -11.24 2.90 5.34
C VAL A 124 -10.50 4.11 5.91
N SER A 125 -10.72 5.31 5.39
CA SER A 125 -10.06 6.53 5.87
C SER A 125 -10.44 6.88 7.31
N VAL A 126 -11.67 6.62 7.75
CA VAL A 126 -12.06 6.77 9.16
C VAL A 126 -11.29 5.79 10.04
N GLY A 127 -11.19 4.52 9.63
CA GLY A 127 -10.42 3.51 10.35
C GLY A 127 -8.95 3.88 10.52
N VAL A 128 -8.32 4.27 9.41
CA VAL A 128 -6.92 4.73 9.38
C VAL A 128 -6.73 5.96 10.28
N ALA A 129 -7.63 6.95 10.21
CA ALA A 129 -7.58 8.15 11.04
C ALA A 129 -7.59 7.85 12.55
N ILE A 130 -8.50 6.98 12.98
CA ILE A 130 -8.63 6.58 14.39
C ILE A 130 -7.34 5.89 14.85
N LEU A 131 -6.80 4.96 14.07
CA LEU A 131 -5.62 4.19 14.47
C LEU A 131 -4.32 4.98 14.37
N ILE A 132 -4.20 5.93 13.43
CA ILE A 132 -3.12 6.92 13.45
C ILE A 132 -3.17 7.73 14.74
N SER A 133 -4.36 8.22 15.12
CA SER A 133 -4.54 9.00 16.34
C SER A 133 -4.14 8.22 17.59
N ILE A 134 -4.59 6.96 17.71
CA ILE A 134 -4.18 6.03 18.79
C ILE A 134 -2.67 5.76 18.75
N GLY A 135 -2.10 5.55 17.56
CA GLY A 135 -0.68 5.29 17.37
C GLY A 135 0.21 6.49 17.76
N LEU A 136 -0.24 7.72 17.48
CA LEU A 136 0.45 8.93 17.95
C LEU A 136 0.34 9.07 19.47
N ALA A 137 -0.84 8.79 20.06
CA ALA A 137 -0.99 8.74 21.50
C ALA A 137 -0.06 7.70 22.14
N ARG A 138 0.12 6.52 21.50
CA ARG A 138 1.10 5.51 21.92
C ARG A 138 2.51 6.07 21.99
N ILE A 139 2.95 6.84 20.98
CA ILE A 139 4.29 7.44 20.95
C ILE A 139 4.47 8.41 22.12
N VAL A 140 3.46 9.27 22.36
CA VAL A 140 3.50 10.26 23.45
C VAL A 140 3.55 9.59 24.83
N TYR A 141 2.72 8.55 25.06
CA TYR A 141 2.67 7.83 26.34
C TYR A 141 3.71 6.71 26.47
N SER A 142 4.56 6.49 25.45
CA SER A 142 5.55 5.40 25.43
C SER A 142 4.96 4.00 25.67
N PHE A 143 3.73 3.77 25.19
CA PHE A 143 3.09 2.47 25.34
C PHE A 143 3.78 1.44 24.40
N PRO A 144 4.09 0.22 24.87
CA PRO A 144 4.88 -0.73 24.08
C PRO A 144 4.17 -1.19 22.81
N LEU A 145 4.87 -1.11 21.67
CA LEU A 145 4.34 -1.47 20.35
C LEU A 145 3.79 -2.91 20.29
N HIS A 146 4.51 -3.89 20.84
CA HIS A 146 4.11 -5.29 20.77
C HIS A 146 2.77 -5.57 21.48
N ILE A 147 2.49 -4.91 22.62
CA ILE A 147 1.22 -5.06 23.34
C ILE A 147 0.08 -4.44 22.52
N MET A 148 0.31 -3.26 21.94
CA MET A 148 -0.71 -2.62 21.11
C MET A 148 -1.03 -3.43 19.86
N LEU A 149 -0.01 -4.00 19.19
CA LEU A 149 -0.22 -4.90 18.06
C LEU A 149 -0.97 -6.16 18.49
N PHE A 150 -0.63 -6.75 19.63
CA PHE A 150 -1.36 -7.91 20.18
C PHE A 150 -2.85 -7.58 20.39
N ILE A 151 -3.17 -6.44 20.99
CA ILE A 151 -4.56 -5.99 21.19
C ILE A 151 -5.24 -5.75 19.84
N LEU A 152 -4.61 -5.01 18.94
CA LEU A 152 -5.18 -4.65 17.64
C LEU A 152 -5.49 -5.89 16.79
N TYR A 153 -4.55 -6.81 16.67
CA TYR A 153 -4.77 -8.05 15.93
C TYR A 153 -5.70 -9.02 16.64
N GLY A 154 -5.81 -8.96 17.98
CA GLY A 154 -6.86 -9.63 18.73
C GLY A 154 -8.26 -9.12 18.37
N VAL A 155 -8.42 -7.80 18.26
CA VAL A 155 -9.68 -7.19 17.79
C VAL A 155 -9.99 -7.58 16.35
N ILE A 156 -8.99 -7.54 15.46
CA ILE A 156 -9.13 -7.99 14.07
C ILE A 156 -9.59 -9.44 14.04
N LEU A 157 -8.95 -10.34 14.81
CA LEU A 157 -9.32 -11.75 14.87
C LEU A 157 -10.78 -11.94 15.28
N VAL A 158 -11.22 -11.26 16.34
CA VAL A 158 -12.60 -11.35 16.83
C VAL A 158 -13.59 -10.87 15.75
N LEU A 159 -13.37 -9.70 15.14
CA LEU A 159 -14.26 -9.19 14.09
C LEU A 159 -14.26 -10.10 12.85
N ALA A 160 -13.11 -10.65 12.52
CA ALA A 160 -12.94 -11.50 11.36
C ALA A 160 -13.73 -12.83 11.51
N LEU A 161 -13.92 -13.35 12.73
CA LEU A 161 -14.78 -14.53 12.98
C LEU A 161 -16.25 -14.28 12.63
N PHE A 162 -16.69 -13.02 12.61
CA PHE A 162 -18.05 -12.60 12.26
C PHE A 162 -18.16 -12.02 10.84
N SER A 163 -17.11 -12.12 10.03
CA SER A 163 -17.04 -11.52 8.69
C SER A 163 -17.00 -12.59 7.60
N SER A 164 -17.48 -12.25 6.41
CA SER A 164 -17.49 -13.16 5.26
C SER A 164 -16.10 -13.25 4.58
N PRO A 165 -15.77 -14.37 3.87
CA PRO A 165 -14.50 -14.53 3.16
C PRO A 165 -14.13 -13.38 2.21
N GLU A 166 -15.13 -12.78 1.57
CA GLU A 166 -14.95 -11.66 0.64
C GLU A 166 -14.54 -10.39 1.39
N PHE A 167 -15.22 -10.07 2.49
CA PHE A 167 -14.86 -8.94 3.35
C PHE A 167 -13.51 -9.13 4.04
N LEU A 168 -13.11 -10.38 4.28
CA LEU A 168 -11.77 -10.68 4.77
C LEU A 168 -10.72 -10.32 3.74
N ALA A 169 -10.90 -10.74 2.48
CA ALA A 169 -10.02 -10.33 1.41
C ALA A 169 -9.99 -8.80 1.24
N PHE A 170 -11.17 -8.14 1.23
CA PHE A 170 -11.25 -6.70 1.10
C PHE A 170 -10.59 -5.96 2.26
N SER A 171 -10.75 -6.42 3.50
CA SER A 171 -10.23 -5.73 4.68
C SER A 171 -8.69 -5.71 4.72
N PHE A 172 -8.06 -6.85 4.44
CA PHE A 172 -6.61 -6.94 4.44
C PHE A 172 -5.99 -6.32 3.17
N ASP A 173 -6.67 -6.38 2.02
CA ASP A 173 -6.21 -5.67 0.83
C ASP A 173 -6.34 -4.14 0.98
N ALA A 174 -7.42 -3.65 1.60
CA ALA A 174 -7.61 -2.22 1.90
C ALA A 174 -6.47 -1.67 2.76
N SER A 175 -5.97 -2.48 3.69
CA SER A 175 -4.81 -2.13 4.50
C SER A 175 -3.58 -1.80 3.67
N GLY A 176 -3.27 -2.62 2.66
CA GLY A 176 -2.13 -2.38 1.79
C GLY A 176 -2.38 -1.26 0.78
N ALA A 177 -3.63 -1.02 0.41
CA ALA A 177 -4.02 0.10 -0.45
C ALA A 177 -3.91 1.48 0.25
N THR A 178 -3.82 1.51 1.58
CA THR A 178 -3.64 2.75 2.36
C THR A 178 -2.19 3.10 2.64
N THR A 179 -1.23 2.26 2.25
CA THR A 179 0.20 2.41 2.53
C THR A 179 1.01 2.73 1.27
N GLY A 180 0.40 3.46 0.35
CA GLY A 180 1.04 3.89 -0.89
C GLY A 180 2.03 5.04 -0.72
N ALA A 181 2.44 5.60 -1.86
CA ALA A 181 3.56 6.52 -1.99
C ALA A 181 3.36 7.88 -1.28
N LEU A 182 2.12 8.21 -0.91
CA LEU A 182 1.75 9.47 -0.27
C LEU A 182 1.62 9.30 1.26
N THR A 183 0.91 8.27 1.71
CA THR A 183 0.59 8.07 3.13
C THR A 183 1.80 7.64 3.96
N VAL A 184 2.67 6.75 3.45
CA VAL A 184 3.81 6.22 4.23
C VAL A 184 4.83 7.31 4.60
N PRO A 185 5.37 8.12 3.65
CA PRO A 185 6.32 9.16 4.01
C PRO A 185 5.71 10.20 4.96
N PHE A 186 4.41 10.49 4.81
CA PHE A 186 3.69 11.42 5.67
C PHE A 186 3.55 10.88 7.11
N ILE A 187 3.08 9.64 7.27
CA ILE A 187 2.92 9.00 8.59
C ILE A 187 4.29 8.90 9.29
N LEU A 188 5.34 8.51 8.58
CA LEU A 188 6.69 8.44 9.15
C LEU A 188 7.22 9.83 9.53
N ALA A 189 6.99 10.85 8.72
CA ALA A 189 7.37 12.22 9.06
C ALA A 189 6.59 12.76 10.27
N LEU A 190 5.31 12.41 10.38
CA LEU A 190 4.46 12.77 11.51
C LEU A 190 4.91 12.04 12.79
N ALA A 191 5.20 10.74 12.71
CA ALA A 191 5.74 9.93 13.79
C ALA A 191 7.05 10.51 14.31
N ALA A 192 7.99 10.82 13.40
CA ALA A 192 9.27 11.43 13.72
C ALA A 192 9.12 12.84 14.34
N GLY A 193 8.17 13.63 13.84
CA GLY A 193 7.84 14.94 14.41
C GLY A 193 7.35 14.85 15.86
N VAL A 194 6.54 13.83 16.18
CA VAL A 194 6.00 13.59 17.52
C VAL A 194 7.01 12.86 18.42
N SER A 195 7.84 11.95 17.91
CA SER A 195 8.85 11.23 18.73
C SER A 195 9.95 12.16 19.24
N ASN A 196 10.30 13.21 18.48
CA ASN A 196 11.21 14.28 18.90
C ASN A 196 10.72 15.10 20.13
N LEU A 197 9.48 14.91 20.58
CA LEU A 197 8.99 15.46 21.86
C LEU A 197 9.69 14.85 23.08
N LYS A 198 10.30 13.66 22.93
CA LYS A 198 10.86 12.91 24.04
C LYS A 198 12.26 13.40 24.38
N LYS A 199 12.46 13.87 25.62
CA LYS A 199 13.77 14.32 26.15
C LYS A 199 14.81 13.19 26.32
N ASN A 200 14.42 11.91 26.18
CA ASN A 200 15.32 10.76 26.33
C ASN A 200 15.77 10.22 24.96
N SER A 201 17.04 10.46 24.61
CA SER A 201 17.63 10.18 23.29
C SER A 201 17.69 8.70 22.89
N LYS A 202 17.82 7.77 23.86
CA LYS A 202 18.00 6.33 23.56
C LYS A 202 16.73 5.56 23.16
N SER A 203 15.53 6.11 23.36
CA SER A 203 14.26 5.44 22.96
C SER A 203 13.55 6.13 21.80
N SER A 204 14.05 7.28 21.32
CA SER A 204 13.42 8.08 20.26
C SER A 204 13.38 7.33 18.92
N GLU A 205 14.45 6.60 18.61
CA GLU A 205 14.59 5.88 17.33
C GLU A 205 13.66 4.66 17.23
N ASN A 206 13.48 3.91 18.33
CA ASN A 206 12.57 2.76 18.38
C ASN A 206 11.09 3.17 18.29
N ASP A 207 10.74 4.34 18.81
CA ASP A 207 9.35 4.80 18.88
C ASP A 207 8.86 5.37 17.54
N SER A 208 9.77 5.66 16.60
CA SER A 208 9.44 6.22 15.28
C SER A 208 8.86 5.19 14.30
N PHE A 209 9.10 3.89 14.55
CA PHE A 209 8.58 2.79 13.72
C PHE A 209 7.33 2.12 14.32
N GLY A 210 6.58 1.43 13.46
CA GLY A 210 5.36 0.71 13.76
C GLY A 210 4.10 1.55 13.62
N LEU A 211 4.19 2.86 13.33
CA LEU A 211 2.99 3.71 13.15
C LEU A 211 2.23 3.35 11.87
N VAL A 212 2.94 2.99 10.80
CA VAL A 212 2.32 2.56 9.53
C VAL A 212 1.57 1.26 9.77
N GLY A 213 2.18 0.28 10.45
CA GLY A 213 1.52 -0.99 10.77
C GLY A 213 0.25 -0.84 11.64
N ILE A 214 0.18 0.15 12.53
CA ILE A 214 -1.03 0.44 13.33
C ILE A 214 -2.11 1.07 12.45
N ALA A 215 -1.72 2.06 11.63
CA ALA A 215 -2.62 2.74 10.69
C ALA A 215 -3.28 1.74 9.72
N SER A 216 -2.46 0.84 9.16
CA SER A 216 -2.87 -0.31 8.36
C SER A 216 -3.95 -1.16 9.04
N GLY A 217 -3.76 -1.50 10.33
CA GLY A 217 -4.79 -2.23 11.09
C GLY A 217 -6.11 -1.47 11.24
N GLY A 218 -6.10 -0.14 11.15
CA GLY A 218 -7.31 0.68 11.13
C GLY A 218 -8.18 0.44 9.90
N ALA A 219 -7.56 0.31 8.72
CA ALA A 219 -8.27 -0.06 7.49
C ALA A 219 -8.92 -1.44 7.62
N ILE A 220 -8.20 -2.43 8.17
CA ILE A 220 -8.71 -3.79 8.39
C ILE A 220 -9.94 -3.74 9.30
N VAL A 221 -9.80 -3.12 10.48
CA VAL A 221 -10.88 -3.03 11.47
C VAL A 221 -12.10 -2.33 10.88
N ALA A 222 -11.94 -1.25 10.11
CA ALA A 222 -13.06 -0.52 9.55
C ALA A 222 -13.86 -1.35 8.52
N VAL A 223 -13.18 -2.07 7.64
CA VAL A 223 -13.85 -2.91 6.62
C VAL A 223 -14.50 -4.14 7.27
N LEU A 224 -13.86 -4.77 8.26
CA LEU A 224 -14.48 -5.87 9.01
C LEU A 224 -15.70 -5.39 9.81
N PHE A 225 -15.60 -4.21 10.43
CA PHE A 225 -16.74 -3.61 11.12
C PHE A 225 -17.89 -3.31 10.16
N MET A 226 -17.59 -2.79 8.96
CA MET A 226 -18.58 -2.62 7.90
C MET A 226 -19.25 -3.94 7.52
N SER A 227 -18.51 -5.06 7.45
CA SER A 227 -19.06 -6.40 7.20
C SER A 227 -20.08 -6.81 8.27
N VAL A 228 -19.68 -6.70 9.55
CA VAL A 228 -20.52 -7.08 10.70
C VAL A 228 -21.80 -6.24 10.76
N VAL A 229 -21.71 -4.94 10.48
CA VAL A 229 -22.87 -4.03 10.49
C VAL A 229 -23.79 -4.29 9.30
N SER A 230 -23.23 -4.51 8.12
CA SER A 230 -24.01 -4.67 6.88
C SER A 230 -24.71 -6.03 6.79
N LYS A 231 -24.32 -7.01 7.62
CA LYS A 231 -24.80 -8.40 7.56
C LYS A 231 -24.81 -8.94 6.13
N SER A 232 -23.77 -8.65 5.37
CA SER A 232 -23.73 -8.98 3.95
C SER A 232 -23.64 -10.50 3.78
N ASP A 233 -24.63 -11.07 3.09
CA ASP A 233 -24.56 -12.44 2.58
C ASP A 233 -23.44 -12.58 1.54
N LYS A 234 -23.10 -13.83 1.17
CA LYS A 234 -22.05 -14.13 0.18
C LYS A 234 -22.20 -13.26 -1.07
N ILE A 235 -21.15 -12.52 -1.40
CA ILE A 235 -21.11 -11.67 -2.59
C ILE A 235 -20.52 -12.50 -3.72
N THR A 236 -21.36 -13.06 -4.59
CA THR A 236 -20.92 -13.62 -5.87
C THR A 236 -20.80 -12.51 -6.91
N GLY A 237 -19.62 -12.36 -7.47
CA GLY A 237 -19.31 -11.36 -8.49
C GLY A 237 -18.73 -12.03 -9.73
N THR A 238 -19.13 -11.55 -10.90
CA THR A 238 -18.53 -11.94 -12.17
C THR A 238 -17.65 -10.82 -12.67
N LEU A 239 -16.46 -11.13 -13.20
CA LEU A 239 -15.83 -10.20 -14.12
C LEU A 239 -16.77 -10.08 -15.32
N GLN A 240 -17.33 -8.90 -15.55
CA GLN A 240 -17.88 -8.61 -16.86
C GLN A 240 -16.72 -8.69 -17.84
N SER A 241 -16.57 -9.83 -18.51
CA SER A 241 -15.80 -9.90 -19.74
C SER A 241 -16.41 -8.84 -20.64
N ALA A 242 -15.69 -7.75 -20.85
CA ALA A 242 -16.08 -6.75 -21.82
C ALA A 242 -16.05 -7.43 -23.19
N THR A 243 -17.15 -8.05 -23.58
CA THR A 243 -17.45 -8.54 -24.94
C THR A 243 -17.61 -7.39 -25.93
N SER A 244 -17.25 -6.18 -25.53
CA SER A 244 -17.06 -5.02 -26.38
C SER A 244 -15.58 -4.66 -26.38
N SER A 245 -14.77 -5.44 -27.09
CA SER A 245 -13.45 -5.01 -27.55
C SER A 245 -13.64 -3.81 -28.47
N SER A 246 -13.85 -2.63 -27.87
CA SER A 246 -13.81 -1.39 -28.64
C SER A 246 -12.45 -1.37 -29.33
N GLU A 247 -12.43 -1.30 -30.66
CA GLU A 247 -11.20 -1.14 -31.44
C GLU A 247 -10.53 0.21 -31.18
N SER A 248 -11.22 1.13 -30.48
CA SER A 248 -10.80 2.52 -30.32
C SER A 248 -9.69 2.68 -29.29
N ILE A 249 -8.48 3.04 -29.73
CA ILE A 249 -7.32 3.22 -28.83
C ILE A 249 -7.56 4.34 -27.80
N PHE A 250 -8.08 5.50 -28.23
CA PHE A 250 -8.16 6.71 -27.40
C PHE A 250 -9.47 6.89 -26.62
N LEU A 251 -10.56 6.25 -27.05
CA LEU A 251 -11.88 6.45 -26.46
C LEU A 251 -11.92 6.16 -24.94
N PRO A 252 -11.33 5.05 -24.43
CA PRO A 252 -11.31 4.78 -23.00
C PRO A 252 -10.58 5.86 -22.18
N PHE A 253 -9.56 6.51 -22.75
CA PHE A 253 -8.85 7.59 -22.07
C PHE A 253 -9.72 8.85 -21.98
N LEU A 254 -10.39 9.22 -23.06
CA LEU A 254 -11.24 10.42 -23.09
C LEU A 254 -12.46 10.29 -22.18
N GLU A 255 -13.09 9.10 -22.13
CA GLU A 255 -14.24 8.84 -21.26
C GLU A 255 -13.88 8.84 -19.78
N LYS A 256 -12.71 8.29 -19.43
CA LYS A 256 -12.25 8.20 -18.03
C LYS A 256 -11.67 9.51 -17.50
N LEU A 257 -11.09 10.36 -18.36
CA LEU A 257 -10.44 11.61 -17.98
C LEU A 257 -11.33 12.53 -17.10
N PRO A 258 -12.55 12.94 -17.50
CA PRO A 258 -13.35 13.88 -16.70
C PRO A 258 -13.76 13.30 -15.35
N VAL A 259 -14.11 12.00 -15.32
CA VAL A 259 -14.50 11.30 -14.09
C VAL A 259 -13.32 11.29 -13.11
N ILE A 260 -12.14 10.84 -13.57
CA ILE A 260 -10.93 10.79 -12.75
C ILE A 260 -10.50 12.19 -12.29
N ALA A 261 -10.60 13.21 -13.15
CA ALA A 261 -10.26 14.59 -12.79
C ALA A 261 -11.13 15.12 -11.64
N VAL A 262 -12.44 14.87 -11.68
CA VAL A 262 -13.36 15.26 -10.60
C VAL A 262 -13.08 14.47 -9.33
N GLU A 263 -12.85 13.16 -9.43
CA GLU A 263 -12.52 12.31 -8.27
C GLU A 263 -11.25 12.81 -7.56
N VAL A 264 -10.18 13.07 -8.31
CA VAL A 264 -8.92 13.58 -7.77
C VAL A 264 -9.10 14.97 -7.16
N LEU A 265 -9.89 15.84 -7.81
CA LEU A 265 -10.19 17.16 -7.27
C LEU A 265 -10.89 17.06 -5.91
N ILE A 266 -11.92 16.22 -5.81
CA ILE A 266 -12.66 15.98 -4.56
C ILE A 266 -11.75 15.35 -3.50
N ALA A 267 -10.87 14.41 -3.87
CA ALA A 267 -9.96 13.74 -2.94
C ALA A 267 -8.88 14.68 -2.36
N LEU A 268 -8.33 15.59 -3.17
CA LEU A 268 -7.30 16.53 -2.71
C LEU A 268 -7.86 17.78 -2.01
N SER A 269 -9.10 18.17 -2.32
CA SER A 269 -9.72 19.38 -1.77
C SER A 269 -9.71 19.44 -0.24
N PRO A 270 -10.06 18.39 0.52
CA PRO A 270 -10.04 18.42 1.97
C PRO A 270 -8.67 18.74 2.58
N ILE A 271 -7.58 18.19 2.01
CA ILE A 271 -6.21 18.50 2.46
C ILE A 271 -5.89 19.97 2.22
N LEU A 272 -6.24 20.51 1.05
CA LEU A 272 -5.98 21.90 0.70
C LEU A 272 -6.80 22.86 1.57
N ILE A 273 -8.08 22.56 1.79
CA ILE A 273 -8.95 23.33 2.68
C ILE A 273 -8.39 23.32 4.10
N PHE A 274 -8.02 22.15 4.63
CA PHE A 274 -7.41 22.02 5.95
C PHE A 274 -6.13 22.84 6.05
N PHE A 275 -5.24 22.76 5.05
CA PHE A 275 -4.01 23.55 5.00
C PHE A 275 -4.31 25.05 5.01
N LEU A 276 -5.24 25.53 4.19
CA LEU A 276 -5.59 26.96 4.13
C LEU A 276 -6.16 27.48 5.46
N ILE A 277 -6.98 26.67 6.14
CA ILE A 277 -7.49 26.99 7.49
C ILE A 277 -6.34 27.09 8.49
N PHE A 278 -5.44 26.11 8.54
CA PHE A 278 -4.29 26.12 9.46
C PHE A 278 -3.27 27.21 9.14
N GLN A 279 -3.09 27.52 7.86
CA GLN A 279 -2.24 28.59 7.40
C GLN A 279 -2.75 29.95 7.89
N TYR A 280 -4.06 30.18 7.80
CA TYR A 280 -4.71 31.39 8.32
C TYR A 280 -4.66 31.45 9.86
N ALA A 281 -4.98 30.35 10.54
CA ALA A 281 -5.15 30.33 11.99
C ALA A 281 -3.82 30.29 12.78
N SER A 282 -2.84 29.49 12.35
CA SER A 282 -1.68 29.15 13.19
C SER A 282 -0.32 29.28 12.51
N MET A 283 -0.18 28.95 11.22
CA MET A 283 1.16 28.78 10.63
C MET A 283 1.77 30.10 10.12
N LYS A 284 0.93 31.09 9.73
CA LYS A 284 1.34 32.43 9.26
C LYS A 284 2.57 32.41 8.34
N MET A 285 2.68 31.40 7.47
CA MET A 285 3.83 31.25 6.56
C MET A 285 3.90 32.42 5.57
N PRO A 286 5.11 32.80 5.10
CA PRO A 286 5.23 33.82 4.08
C PRO A 286 4.51 33.38 2.80
N TRP A 287 3.92 34.34 2.09
CA TRP A 287 3.14 34.09 0.87
C TRP A 287 3.93 33.35 -0.22
N THR A 288 5.25 33.51 -0.25
CA THR A 288 6.15 32.77 -1.15
C THR A 288 6.12 31.26 -0.90
N THR A 289 6.03 30.81 0.35
CA THR A 289 5.91 29.40 0.72
C THR A 289 4.51 28.87 0.43
N VAL A 290 3.46 29.66 0.72
CA VAL A 290 2.07 29.29 0.40
C VAL A 290 1.89 29.08 -1.09
N ARG A 291 2.39 30.00 -1.92
CA ARG A 291 2.36 29.85 -3.39
C ARG A 291 3.07 28.58 -3.85
N LYS A 292 4.23 28.25 -3.27
CA LYS A 292 4.94 27.00 -3.59
C LYS A 292 4.08 25.77 -3.27
N ILE A 293 3.43 25.74 -2.11
CA ILE A 293 2.53 24.64 -1.71
C ILE A 293 1.33 24.54 -2.67
N LEU A 294 0.70 25.68 -3.03
CA LEU A 294 -0.41 25.71 -3.99
C LEU A 294 0.00 25.25 -5.39
N PHE A 295 1.21 25.63 -5.85
CA PHE A 295 1.77 25.07 -7.09
C PHE A 295 2.03 23.57 -6.94
N GLY A 296 2.62 23.12 -5.83
CA GLY A 296 2.79 21.69 -5.55
C GLY A 296 1.46 20.93 -5.62
N ALA A 297 0.38 21.49 -5.08
CA ALA A 297 -0.96 20.91 -5.15
C ALA A 297 -1.48 20.76 -6.58
N LEU A 298 -1.22 21.74 -7.46
CA LEU A 298 -1.54 21.64 -8.88
C LEU A 298 -0.75 20.52 -9.57
N PHE A 299 0.54 20.37 -9.25
CA PHE A 299 1.34 19.25 -9.75
C PHE A 299 0.83 17.90 -9.23
N THR A 300 0.47 17.81 -7.93
CA THR A 300 -0.15 16.61 -7.37
C THR A 300 -1.44 16.26 -8.11
N PHE A 301 -2.30 17.25 -8.37
CA PHE A 301 -3.54 17.06 -9.13
C PHE A 301 -3.26 16.53 -10.54
N LEU A 302 -2.45 17.24 -11.33
CA LEU A 302 -2.16 16.87 -12.72
C LEU A 302 -1.46 15.50 -12.81
N GLY A 303 -0.51 15.24 -11.92
CA GLY A 303 0.21 13.97 -11.85
C GLY A 303 -0.72 12.80 -11.48
N LEU A 304 -1.58 12.99 -10.48
CA LEU A 304 -2.51 11.95 -10.04
C LEU A 304 -3.57 11.63 -11.10
N VAL A 305 -4.10 12.64 -11.81
CA VAL A 305 -5.02 12.44 -12.93
C VAL A 305 -4.34 11.65 -14.04
N ALA A 306 -3.12 12.02 -14.44
CA ALA A 306 -2.38 11.29 -15.49
C ALA A 306 -2.05 9.84 -15.06
N PHE A 307 -1.63 9.64 -13.81
CA PHE A 307 -1.34 8.33 -13.24
C PHE A 307 -2.60 7.43 -13.24
N LEU A 308 -3.69 7.89 -12.61
CA LEU A 308 -4.93 7.13 -12.54
C LEU A 308 -5.53 6.87 -13.92
N LEU A 309 -5.40 7.81 -14.85
CA LEU A 309 -5.83 7.62 -16.22
C LEU A 309 -5.06 6.49 -16.91
N GLY A 310 -3.73 6.49 -16.81
CA GLY A 310 -2.90 5.44 -17.39
C GLY A 310 -3.19 4.06 -16.79
N VAL A 311 -3.42 4.01 -15.47
CA VAL A 311 -3.82 2.81 -14.74
C VAL A 311 -5.17 2.26 -15.24
N ASN A 312 -6.21 3.09 -15.21
CA ASN A 312 -7.60 2.65 -15.44
C ASN A 312 -7.93 2.44 -16.92
N ALA A 313 -7.26 3.12 -17.85
CA ALA A 313 -7.59 3.05 -19.28
C ALA A 313 -6.74 2.04 -20.07
N GLY A 314 -5.63 1.53 -19.53
CA GLY A 314 -4.77 0.60 -20.29
C GLY A 314 -3.92 -0.37 -19.47
N PHE A 315 -3.51 -0.02 -18.25
CA PHE A 315 -2.58 -0.86 -17.49
C PHE A 315 -3.27 -2.04 -16.81
N MET A 316 -4.39 -1.80 -16.11
CA MET A 316 -5.11 -2.84 -15.39
C MET A 316 -5.78 -3.87 -16.29
N SER A 317 -6.33 -3.45 -17.44
CA SER A 317 -6.97 -4.37 -18.39
C SER A 317 -5.98 -5.43 -18.86
N VAL A 318 -4.77 -5.02 -19.23
CA VAL A 318 -3.71 -5.94 -19.63
C VAL A 318 -3.24 -6.84 -18.50
N GLY A 319 -3.20 -6.33 -17.26
CA GLY A 319 -2.95 -7.17 -16.08
C GLY A 319 -3.94 -8.34 -16.00
N SER A 320 -5.23 -8.04 -16.06
CA SER A 320 -6.31 -9.04 -16.07
C SER A 320 -6.21 -10.00 -17.25
N ASP A 321 -5.97 -9.50 -18.47
CA ASP A 321 -5.88 -10.34 -19.67
C ASP A 321 -4.69 -11.31 -19.63
N VAL A 322 -3.53 -10.85 -19.16
CA VAL A 322 -2.34 -11.69 -18.99
C VAL A 322 -2.60 -12.77 -17.94
N GLY A 323 -3.20 -12.41 -16.80
CA GLY A 323 -3.59 -13.36 -15.75
C GLY A 323 -4.56 -14.41 -16.27
N PHE A 324 -5.61 -13.98 -16.97
CA PHE A 324 -6.62 -14.85 -17.56
C PHE A 324 -6.02 -15.83 -18.57
N LYS A 325 -5.19 -15.35 -19.51
CA LYS A 325 -4.57 -16.19 -20.54
C LYS A 325 -3.60 -17.20 -19.96
N LEU A 326 -2.74 -16.80 -19.00
CA LEU A 326 -1.83 -17.74 -18.33
C LEU A 326 -2.58 -18.79 -17.52
N ALA A 327 -3.65 -18.41 -16.82
CA ALA A 327 -4.48 -19.34 -16.08
C ALA A 327 -5.30 -20.25 -16.99
N SER A 328 -5.61 -19.84 -18.23
CA SER A 328 -6.30 -20.66 -19.23
C SER A 328 -5.40 -21.72 -19.89
N MET A 329 -4.08 -21.60 -19.79
CA MET A 329 -3.16 -22.60 -20.35
C MET A 329 -3.27 -23.95 -19.64
N ASP A 330 -2.99 -25.03 -20.35
CA ASP A 330 -2.96 -26.40 -19.78
C ASP A 330 -1.88 -26.51 -18.69
N ASN A 331 -0.69 -25.98 -18.96
CA ASN A 331 0.42 -26.00 -18.03
C ASN A 331 0.38 -24.81 -17.06
N LYS A 332 -0.15 -25.03 -15.86
CA LYS A 332 -0.26 -24.01 -14.80
C LYS A 332 1.10 -23.52 -14.27
N LEU A 333 2.19 -24.21 -14.59
CA LEU A 333 3.55 -23.81 -14.17
C LEU A 333 3.94 -22.44 -14.74
N TYR A 334 3.45 -22.08 -15.93
CA TYR A 334 3.72 -20.75 -16.50
C TYR A 334 3.15 -19.64 -15.62
N LEU A 335 1.91 -19.78 -15.13
CA LEU A 335 1.29 -18.82 -14.23
C LEU A 335 2.09 -18.67 -12.93
N ILE A 336 2.51 -19.80 -12.34
CA ILE A 336 3.30 -19.83 -11.10
C ILE A 336 4.65 -19.12 -11.30
N VAL A 337 5.42 -19.48 -12.33
CA VAL A 337 6.74 -18.90 -12.59
C VAL A 337 6.64 -17.41 -12.90
N VAL A 338 5.67 -17.01 -13.74
CA VAL A 338 5.45 -15.59 -14.06
C VAL A 338 5.06 -14.80 -12.82
N SER A 339 4.19 -15.34 -11.97
CA SER A 339 3.77 -14.69 -10.72
C SER A 339 4.95 -14.47 -9.76
N PHE A 340 5.85 -15.44 -9.65
CA PHE A 340 7.06 -15.33 -8.85
C PHE A 340 8.01 -14.25 -9.38
N ILE A 341 8.23 -14.20 -10.70
CA ILE A 341 9.09 -13.19 -11.34
C ILE A 341 8.50 -11.79 -11.18
N ILE A 342 7.20 -11.61 -11.40
CA ILE A 342 6.51 -10.33 -11.20
C ILE A 342 6.70 -9.86 -9.76
N GLY A 343 6.52 -10.73 -8.77
CA GLY A 343 6.70 -10.37 -7.36
C GLY A 343 8.13 -9.99 -6.99
N LEU A 344 9.12 -10.72 -7.48
CA LEU A 344 10.54 -10.37 -7.29
C LEU A 344 10.82 -8.95 -7.81
N VAL A 345 10.42 -8.72 -9.06
CA VAL A 345 10.72 -7.49 -9.79
C VAL A 345 9.96 -6.30 -9.22
N THR A 346 8.72 -6.48 -8.76
CA THR A 346 7.89 -5.41 -8.20
C THR A 346 8.57 -4.76 -7.00
N ILE A 347 9.14 -5.55 -6.08
CA ILE A 347 9.80 -4.98 -4.89
C ILE A 347 11.12 -4.32 -5.20
N LEU A 348 11.89 -4.87 -6.15
CA LEU A 348 13.12 -4.22 -6.60
C LEU A 348 12.84 -2.85 -7.25
N ALA A 349 11.63 -2.70 -7.81
CA ALA A 349 11.13 -1.54 -8.52
C ALA A 349 10.39 -0.53 -7.61
N GLU A 350 10.05 -0.90 -6.37
CA GLU A 350 9.21 -0.11 -5.48
C GLU A 350 10.01 1.00 -4.73
N PRO A 351 9.74 2.30 -4.96
CA PRO A 351 10.48 3.39 -4.34
C PRO A 351 10.29 3.44 -2.82
N ALA A 352 9.09 3.12 -2.33
CA ALA A 352 8.80 3.15 -0.90
C ALA A 352 9.65 2.11 -0.14
N VAL A 353 9.85 0.92 -0.72
CA VAL A 353 10.74 -0.12 -0.16
C VAL A 353 12.19 0.36 -0.15
N SER A 354 12.63 1.03 -1.21
CA SER A 354 13.96 1.62 -1.26
C SER A 354 14.18 2.66 -0.13
N VAL A 355 13.21 3.54 0.11
CA VAL A 355 13.26 4.51 1.22
C VAL A 355 13.33 3.81 2.58
N LEU A 356 12.47 2.80 2.80
CA LEU A 356 12.49 2.01 4.02
C LEU A 356 13.86 1.36 4.25
N THR A 357 14.42 0.72 3.22
CA THR A 357 15.73 0.04 3.35
C THR A 357 16.87 1.00 3.71
N HIS A 358 16.80 2.25 3.23
CA HIS A 358 17.73 3.31 3.64
C HIS A 358 17.53 3.70 5.10
N GLN A 359 16.30 3.95 5.53
CA GLN A 359 15.99 4.28 6.93
C GLN A 359 16.43 3.17 7.89
N VAL A 360 16.27 1.91 7.50
CA VAL A 360 16.75 0.75 8.29
C VAL A 360 18.26 0.77 8.42
N GLU A 361 18.99 1.00 7.33
CA GLU A 361 20.45 1.05 7.34
C GLU A 361 20.96 2.23 8.18
N ASP A 362 20.35 3.41 8.04
CA ASP A 362 20.71 4.62 8.78
C ASP A 362 20.47 4.46 10.29
N VAL A 363 19.30 3.96 10.69
CA VAL A 363 18.94 3.75 12.11
C VAL A 363 19.73 2.60 12.74
N THR A 364 20.17 1.63 11.95
CA THR A 364 21.04 0.55 12.44
C THR A 364 22.53 0.87 12.35
N SER A 365 22.90 2.12 12.02
CA SER A 365 24.31 2.54 11.85
C SER A 365 25.09 1.62 10.88
N GLY A 366 24.43 1.15 9.82
CA GLY A 366 25.01 0.26 8.81
C GLY A 366 25.12 -1.22 9.21
N TYR A 367 24.64 -1.60 10.40
CA TYR A 367 24.66 -2.99 10.86
C TYR A 367 23.77 -3.91 9.99
N VAL A 368 22.60 -3.40 9.57
CA VAL A 368 21.71 -4.08 8.63
C VAL A 368 21.86 -3.49 7.24
N LYS A 369 22.44 -4.27 6.32
CA LYS A 369 22.71 -3.82 4.95
C LYS A 369 21.42 -3.71 4.14
N ARG A 370 21.23 -2.59 3.44
CA ARG A 370 20.10 -2.36 2.53
C ARG A 370 19.85 -3.49 1.55
N LYS A 371 20.90 -4.04 0.92
CA LYS A 371 20.80 -5.14 -0.06
C LYS A 371 20.15 -6.39 0.53
N LEU A 372 20.44 -6.70 1.80
CA LEU A 372 19.89 -7.88 2.45
C LEU A 372 18.40 -7.71 2.74
N VAL A 373 18.01 -6.56 3.29
CA VAL A 373 16.60 -6.22 3.54
C VAL A 373 15.82 -6.25 2.23
N MET A 374 16.34 -5.63 1.17
CA MET A 374 15.71 -5.62 -0.15
C MET A 374 15.54 -7.04 -0.72
N ALA A 375 16.56 -7.89 -0.63
CA ALA A 375 16.47 -9.27 -1.10
C ALA A 375 15.45 -10.09 -0.31
N THR A 376 15.41 -9.93 1.02
CA THR A 376 14.44 -10.60 1.90
C THR A 376 13.01 -10.16 1.58
N LEU A 377 12.77 -8.87 1.40
CA LEU A 377 11.45 -8.34 1.02
C LEU A 377 11.02 -8.84 -0.36
N SER A 378 11.93 -8.81 -1.35
CA SER A 378 11.67 -9.26 -2.71
C SER A 378 11.31 -10.76 -2.76
N LEU A 379 12.06 -11.61 -2.05
CA LEU A 379 11.72 -13.04 -1.93
C LEU A 379 10.40 -13.26 -1.20
N GLY A 380 10.12 -12.47 -0.15
CA GLY A 380 8.86 -12.53 0.58
C GLY A 380 7.66 -12.23 -0.31
N VAL A 381 7.72 -11.16 -1.11
CA VAL A 381 6.63 -10.78 -2.02
C VAL A 381 6.50 -11.72 -3.20
N ALA A 382 7.61 -12.18 -3.79
CA ALA A 382 7.57 -13.22 -4.82
C ALA A 382 6.85 -14.48 -4.33
N SER A 383 7.16 -14.92 -3.11
CA SER A 383 6.49 -16.03 -2.46
C SER A 383 5.02 -15.72 -2.19
N ALA A 384 4.68 -14.50 -1.74
CA ALA A 384 3.32 -14.08 -1.47
C ALA A 384 2.40 -14.12 -2.70
N ILE A 385 2.84 -13.55 -3.82
CA ILE A 385 2.06 -13.56 -5.06
C ILE A 385 1.93 -14.99 -5.57
N THR A 386 3.00 -15.79 -5.47
CA THR A 386 2.96 -17.21 -5.83
C THR A 386 1.95 -17.98 -4.97
N MET A 387 1.93 -17.75 -3.65
CA MET A 387 0.94 -18.33 -2.73
C MET A 387 -0.48 -17.88 -3.10
N SER A 388 -0.67 -16.62 -3.51
CA SER A 388 -1.95 -16.11 -3.98
C SER A 388 -2.44 -16.84 -5.24
N VAL A 389 -1.53 -17.12 -6.18
CA VAL A 389 -1.84 -17.89 -7.39
C VAL A 389 -2.12 -19.36 -7.06
N LEU A 390 -1.33 -19.98 -6.17
CA LEU A 390 -1.57 -21.35 -5.72
C LEU A 390 -2.93 -21.49 -5.03
N ARG A 391 -3.34 -20.47 -4.26
CA ARG A 391 -4.68 -20.37 -3.68
C ARG A 391 -5.77 -20.40 -4.75
N ILE A 392 -5.62 -19.60 -5.81
CA ILE A 392 -6.57 -19.56 -6.94
C ILE A 392 -6.65 -20.93 -7.64
N LEU A 393 -5.52 -21.60 -7.83
CA LEU A 393 -5.45 -22.88 -8.53
C LEU A 393 -5.98 -24.07 -7.72
N VAL A 394 -6.01 -23.97 -6.38
CA VAL A 394 -6.43 -25.05 -5.48
C VAL A 394 -7.69 -24.62 -4.72
N PRO A 395 -8.89 -25.03 -5.16
CA PRO A 395 -10.18 -24.54 -4.62
C PRO A 395 -10.39 -24.76 -3.11
N GLN A 396 -9.63 -25.69 -2.51
CA GLN A 396 -9.73 -26.00 -1.08
C GLN A 396 -9.01 -24.97 -0.20
N ILE A 397 -8.12 -24.16 -0.76
CA ILE A 397 -7.29 -23.23 -0.01
C ILE A 397 -7.97 -21.86 0.00
N SER A 398 -8.58 -21.50 1.12
CA SER A 398 -9.09 -20.13 1.35
C SER A 398 -8.00 -19.21 1.92
N LEU A 399 -8.17 -17.89 1.76
CA LEU A 399 -7.25 -16.86 2.25
C LEU A 399 -6.88 -17.00 3.74
N TRP A 400 -7.84 -17.38 4.58
CA TRP A 400 -7.65 -17.48 6.03
C TRP A 400 -6.61 -18.55 6.43
N HIS A 401 -6.43 -19.59 5.61
CA HIS A 401 -5.41 -20.63 5.84
C HIS A 401 -3.98 -20.07 5.83
N PHE A 402 -3.77 -18.91 5.18
CA PHE A 402 -2.50 -18.21 5.21
C PHE A 402 -2.48 -17.10 6.27
N LEU A 403 -3.51 -16.26 6.30
CA LEU A 403 -3.53 -15.08 7.16
C LEU A 403 -3.50 -15.45 8.65
N LEU A 404 -4.30 -16.42 9.10
CA LEU A 404 -4.36 -16.75 10.52
C LEU A 404 -3.05 -17.36 11.03
N PRO A 405 -2.50 -18.43 10.44
CA PRO A 405 -1.20 -18.94 10.88
C PRO A 405 -0.10 -17.90 10.75
N GLY A 406 -0.09 -17.13 9.65
CA GLY A 406 0.94 -16.12 9.43
C GLY A 406 0.91 -14.98 10.45
N TYR A 407 -0.26 -14.45 10.79
CA TYR A 407 -0.37 -13.42 11.84
C TYR A 407 -0.14 -13.98 13.25
N ILE A 408 -0.54 -15.22 13.55
CA ILE A 408 -0.16 -15.88 14.82
C ILE A 408 1.36 -15.95 14.95
N ILE A 409 2.04 -16.43 13.91
CA ILE A 409 3.50 -16.54 13.86
C ILE A 409 4.13 -15.13 14.01
N SER A 410 3.62 -14.15 13.27
CA SER A 410 4.12 -12.77 13.31
C SER A 410 4.01 -12.16 14.71
N ILE A 411 2.84 -12.28 15.36
CA ILE A 411 2.59 -11.75 16.69
C ILE A 411 3.44 -12.49 17.72
N ALA A 412 3.53 -13.82 17.66
CA ALA A 412 4.39 -14.60 18.52
C ALA A 412 5.87 -14.18 18.40
N MET A 413 6.34 -13.95 17.17
CA MET A 413 7.71 -13.49 16.93
C MET A 413 8.00 -12.10 17.52
N THR A 414 6.99 -11.23 17.72
CA THR A 414 7.22 -9.91 18.35
C THR A 414 7.79 -9.99 19.76
N PHE A 415 7.57 -11.09 20.48
CA PHE A 415 8.12 -11.31 21.82
C PHE A 415 9.59 -11.78 21.79
N PHE A 416 10.06 -12.32 20.65
CA PHE A 416 11.41 -12.90 20.52
C PHE A 416 12.37 -12.01 19.73
N VAL A 417 11.85 -11.17 18.83
CA VAL A 417 12.60 -10.29 17.92
C VAL A 417 12.84 -8.92 18.58
N PRO A 418 13.98 -8.23 18.33
CA PRO A 418 14.20 -6.89 18.87
C PRO A 418 13.12 -5.89 18.42
N SER A 419 12.74 -4.96 19.31
CA SER A 419 11.65 -3.99 19.06
C SER A 419 11.82 -3.17 17.78
N LEU A 420 13.07 -2.84 17.42
CA LEU A 420 13.40 -2.15 16.18
C LEU A 420 12.97 -2.97 14.95
N PHE A 421 13.34 -4.25 14.90
CA PHE A 421 12.96 -5.16 13.82
C PHE A 421 11.47 -5.43 13.78
N VAL A 422 10.79 -5.46 14.94
CA VAL A 422 9.32 -5.54 14.99
C VAL A 422 8.70 -4.31 14.33
N GLY A 423 9.12 -3.10 14.70
CA GLY A 423 8.63 -1.86 14.09
C GLY A 423 8.86 -1.83 12.58
N ILE A 424 10.09 -2.13 12.14
CA ILE A 424 10.44 -2.19 10.72
C ILE A 424 9.62 -3.24 9.99
N ALA A 425 9.43 -4.44 10.56
CA ALA A 425 8.67 -5.50 9.91
C ALA A 425 7.22 -5.11 9.67
N PHE A 426 6.54 -4.55 10.69
CA PHE A 426 5.15 -4.13 10.56
C PHE A 426 4.98 -2.95 9.59
N ASP A 427 5.91 -2.00 9.56
CA ASP A 427 5.89 -0.93 8.57
C ASP A 427 6.21 -1.47 7.16
N SER A 428 7.12 -2.45 7.05
CA SER A 428 7.52 -3.06 5.77
C SER A 428 6.39 -3.81 5.07
N GLY A 429 5.50 -4.45 5.85
CA GLY A 429 4.32 -5.10 5.29
C GLY A 429 3.44 -4.12 4.54
N GLY A 430 3.21 -2.93 5.13
CA GLY A 430 2.50 -1.86 4.44
C GLY A 430 3.29 -1.28 3.25
N VAL A 431 4.59 -1.09 3.41
CA VAL A 431 5.42 -0.48 2.35
C VAL A 431 5.55 -1.37 1.10
N ALA A 432 5.44 -2.69 1.25
CA ALA A 432 5.57 -3.64 0.14
C ALA A 432 4.36 -3.65 -0.82
N SER A 433 3.21 -3.15 -0.39
CA SER A 433 1.96 -3.12 -1.17
C SER A 433 1.79 -1.81 -1.95
N GLY A 434 2.82 -1.38 -2.67
CA GLY A 434 2.80 -0.13 -3.42
C GLY A 434 1.87 -0.10 -4.64
N PRO A 435 1.92 0.99 -5.43
CA PRO A 435 0.98 1.25 -6.52
C PRO A 435 0.92 0.15 -7.56
N MET A 436 2.05 -0.51 -7.85
CA MET A 436 2.11 -1.60 -8.83
C MET A 436 1.36 -2.86 -8.36
N THR A 437 1.33 -3.10 -7.04
CA THR A 437 0.60 -4.22 -6.44
C THR A 437 -0.90 -3.98 -6.48
N ALA A 438 -1.34 -2.78 -6.10
CA ALA A 438 -2.75 -2.39 -6.12
C ALA A 438 -3.33 -2.27 -7.53
N THR A 439 -2.49 -2.06 -8.55
CA THR A 439 -2.92 -1.92 -9.95
C THR A 439 -2.78 -3.23 -10.73
N PHE A 440 -1.56 -3.59 -11.11
CA PHE A 440 -1.31 -4.69 -12.03
C PHE A 440 -1.44 -6.05 -11.39
N ILE A 441 -0.84 -6.25 -10.21
CA ILE A 441 -0.84 -7.58 -9.56
C ILE A 441 -2.25 -7.97 -9.15
N LEU A 442 -3.01 -7.05 -8.55
CA LEU A 442 -4.41 -7.30 -8.18
C LEU A 442 -5.28 -7.59 -9.41
N ALA A 443 -5.14 -6.82 -10.49
CA ALA A 443 -5.86 -7.10 -11.74
C ALA A 443 -5.44 -8.45 -12.35
N PHE A 444 -4.14 -8.78 -12.30
CA PHE A 444 -3.59 -10.05 -12.75
C PHE A 444 -4.16 -11.24 -11.97
N THR A 445 -4.26 -11.15 -10.63
CA THR A 445 -4.87 -12.22 -9.83
C THR A 445 -6.36 -12.34 -10.06
N GLN A 446 -7.08 -11.24 -10.26
CA GLN A 446 -8.50 -11.28 -10.65
C GLN A 446 -8.69 -11.96 -12.01
N GLY A 447 -7.87 -11.62 -13.00
CA GLY A 447 -7.89 -12.28 -14.31
C GLY A 447 -7.60 -13.77 -14.22
N ALA A 448 -6.59 -14.16 -13.43
CA ALA A 448 -6.26 -15.56 -13.19
C ALA A 448 -7.40 -16.33 -12.49
N ALA A 449 -8.07 -15.70 -11.51
CA ALA A 449 -9.26 -16.26 -10.87
C ALA A 449 -10.40 -16.43 -11.87
N GLY A 450 -10.64 -15.46 -12.75
CA GLY A 450 -11.70 -15.51 -13.76
C GLY A 450 -11.56 -16.64 -14.80
N ALA A 451 -10.34 -17.13 -15.04
CA ALA A 451 -10.08 -18.26 -15.94
C ALA A 451 -10.05 -19.62 -15.23
N THR A 452 -9.94 -19.66 -13.90
CA THR A 452 -9.74 -20.90 -13.16
C THR A 452 -11.09 -21.51 -12.80
N GLN A 453 -11.33 -22.75 -13.23
CA GLN A 453 -12.57 -23.46 -12.91
C GLN A 453 -12.73 -23.67 -11.40
N GLY A 454 -13.84 -23.21 -10.84
CA GLY A 454 -14.15 -23.36 -9.42
C GLY A 454 -13.57 -22.25 -8.52
N ALA A 455 -12.83 -21.28 -9.07
CA ALA A 455 -12.41 -20.09 -8.34
C ALA A 455 -13.50 -19.01 -8.39
N ASP A 456 -13.69 -18.30 -7.28
CA ASP A 456 -14.57 -17.13 -7.19
C ASP A 456 -13.74 -15.86 -7.37
N VAL A 457 -14.11 -14.99 -8.31
CA VAL A 457 -13.29 -13.80 -8.58
C VAL A 457 -13.28 -12.79 -7.43
N VAL A 458 -14.34 -12.76 -6.62
CA VAL A 458 -14.43 -11.89 -5.45
C VAL A 458 -13.59 -12.43 -4.31
N ALA A 459 -13.75 -13.72 -3.97
CA ALA A 459 -13.05 -14.32 -2.84
C ALA A 459 -11.58 -14.65 -3.17
N ASP A 460 -11.32 -15.16 -4.38
CA ASP A 460 -10.00 -15.65 -4.81
C ASP A 460 -9.24 -14.65 -5.70
N GLY A 461 -9.91 -13.66 -6.29
CA GLY A 461 -9.23 -12.58 -7.02
C GLY A 461 -8.60 -11.53 -6.10
N PHE A 462 -9.16 -11.35 -4.89
CA PHE A 462 -8.66 -10.46 -3.83
C PHE A 462 -7.88 -11.22 -2.76
N GLY A 463 -7.13 -10.52 -1.91
CA GLY A 463 -6.28 -11.11 -0.86
C GLY A 463 -4.82 -11.27 -1.28
N VAL A 464 -4.45 -10.91 -2.51
CA VAL A 464 -3.04 -10.88 -2.92
C VAL A 464 -2.28 -9.79 -2.16
N ILE A 465 -2.90 -8.62 -1.97
CA ILE A 465 -2.28 -7.50 -1.24
C ILE A 465 -2.10 -7.90 0.24
N ALA A 466 -3.08 -8.60 0.81
CA ALA A 466 -2.99 -9.18 2.15
C ALA A 466 -1.76 -10.09 2.34
N LEU A 467 -1.54 -11.01 1.39
CA LEU A 467 -0.37 -11.91 1.43
C LEU A 467 0.93 -11.13 1.23
N VAL A 468 0.92 -10.13 0.33
CA VAL A 468 2.06 -9.24 0.07
C VAL A 468 2.39 -8.39 1.30
N ALA A 469 1.43 -8.05 2.15
CA ALA A 469 1.69 -7.34 3.40
C ALA A 469 2.20 -8.28 4.51
N MET A 470 1.62 -9.48 4.63
CA MET A 470 1.96 -10.43 5.68
C MET A 470 3.33 -11.11 5.48
N THR A 471 3.66 -11.54 4.26
CA THR A 471 4.85 -12.38 4.04
C THR A 471 6.17 -11.62 4.28
N PRO A 472 6.36 -10.38 3.81
CA PRO A 472 7.59 -9.62 4.06
C PRO A 472 7.75 -9.23 5.52
N LEU A 473 6.64 -8.99 6.23
CA LEU A 473 6.63 -8.78 7.67
C LEU A 473 7.28 -9.99 8.38
N ILE A 474 6.80 -11.20 8.11
CA ILE A 474 7.36 -12.43 8.70
C ILE A 474 8.84 -12.60 8.28
N ALA A 475 9.16 -12.34 7.01
CA ALA A 475 10.52 -12.46 6.50
C ALA A 475 11.52 -11.53 7.21
N LEU A 476 11.13 -10.28 7.50
CA LEU A 476 11.98 -9.34 8.25
C LEU A 476 12.07 -9.68 9.74
N GLN A 477 11.02 -10.24 10.34
CA GLN A 477 11.10 -10.74 11.73
C GLN A 477 12.07 -11.91 11.83
N ILE A 478 12.06 -12.84 10.87
CA ILE A 478 13.04 -13.94 10.78
C ILE A 478 14.45 -13.37 10.63
N LEU A 479 14.63 -12.38 9.75
CA LEU A 479 15.92 -11.70 9.59
C LEU A 479 16.41 -11.09 10.91
N GLY A 480 15.53 -10.38 11.62
CA GLY A 480 15.82 -9.80 12.94
C GLY A 480 16.21 -10.85 13.98
N LEU A 481 15.55 -12.01 13.97
CA LEU A 481 15.90 -13.13 14.86
C LEU A 481 17.30 -13.69 14.54
N ILE A 482 17.62 -13.88 13.25
CA ILE A 482 18.94 -14.35 12.81
C ILE A 482 20.04 -13.39 13.28
N TYR A 483 19.82 -12.07 13.13
CA TYR A 483 20.76 -11.06 13.59
C TYR A 483 20.94 -11.09 15.11
N LYS A 484 19.84 -11.20 15.89
CA LYS A 484 19.91 -11.35 17.35
C LYS A 484 20.73 -12.57 17.79
N ILE A 485 20.51 -13.72 17.14
CA ILE A 485 21.26 -14.96 17.44
C ILE A 485 22.74 -14.79 17.11
N LYS A 486 23.06 -14.13 15.98
CA LYS A 486 24.43 -13.92 15.54
C LYS A 486 25.21 -12.99 16.48
N THR A 487 24.61 -11.89 16.94
CA THR A 487 25.23 -10.99 17.93
C THR A 487 25.51 -11.72 19.23
N LYS A 488 24.53 -12.45 19.77
CA LYS A 488 24.69 -13.20 21.02
C LYS A 488 25.82 -14.23 20.92
N ARG A 489 25.99 -14.89 19.78
CA ARG A 489 27.11 -15.82 19.53
C ARG A 489 28.46 -15.12 19.44
N GLN A 490 28.52 -13.91 18.90
CA GLN A 490 29.77 -13.13 18.83
C GLN A 490 30.18 -12.60 20.19
N GLU A 491 29.23 -12.17 21.04
CA GLU A 491 29.50 -11.78 22.43
C GLU A 491 30.07 -12.96 23.22
N ILE A 492 29.43 -14.14 23.16
CA ILE A 492 29.93 -15.35 23.84
C ILE A 492 31.33 -15.76 23.37
N LYS A 493 31.66 -15.54 22.09
CA LYS A 493 32.97 -15.90 21.53
C LYS A 493 34.07 -14.87 21.84
N ASN A 494 33.71 -13.65 22.22
CA ASN A 494 34.66 -12.63 22.66
C ASN A 494 34.91 -12.69 24.18
N ASP A 495 34.00 -13.30 24.94
CA ASP A 495 34.12 -13.55 26.38
C ASP A 495 34.82 -14.89 26.73
N THR A 496 35.12 -15.73 25.73
CA THR A 496 35.94 -16.95 25.81
C THR A 496 37.26 -16.77 25.10
#